data_AF-A0A3S7WQC3-F1
#
_entry.id   AF-A0A3S7WQC3-F1
#
_cell.length_a   1.000
_cell.length_b   1.000
_cell.length_c   1.000
_cell.angle_alpha   90.00
_cell.angle_beta   90.00
_cell.angle_gamma   90.00
#
_symmetry.space_group_name_H-M   'P 1'
#
loop_
_entity.id
_entity.type
_entity.pdbx_description
1 polymer ?
#
loop_
_entity_poly.entity_id
_entity_poly.type
_entity_poly.pdbx_seq_one_letter_code
_entity_poly.pdbx_strand_id
1 'polypeptide(L)'
;MDSAYLKNHVGMLLAKGVAETVTAQPSNPQEYLALFLLHQLQEEERKVDAATRRRKVDDLRQEWCQQRALHEKAAVDVIQRCFHRFQDRLRKKRAAEEELREVYEAAEAEAEELLDEEEAIKAEKGGEDAGEDGAGATSERDSASRAVAAQEKEAVMAEARREFFKAQRFLLTLPKSAVGQLKHELEEEAERVRIAQDATLGAYHRAAAQEAALVEATTAPSMASAAPALSPAAAELAERLTEHRDHRCICVPYVKYLVFRCLCYLLLNATPKATSSAEKVAALLKPSVLVQHLRAFNPVASYDRGVALKLERIVPELADSTGGDEGNDEGDGVGRPKQNGTSAEEEGASVPFMQPTTRQVRRAARVLRTCWLDGEYHCEVDPEEFYTEEMIEEDAARAEADREEGEPRQKLIPTLADEVEAAAKVRERVEELRNVVETQVKQRGGTVMYALLRFVSAAVAYRQARDAVVQQRQEMGLPVDTFDELPEDEAEDPMNDEALIDEETGELDAAGVQVLQERIGVDTEEALAKIWEARDRRQREAYSMKAISLQRQLDASGEEEEDED
;
A
#
# COMPACT_ATOMS: atom_id res chain seq x y z
N MET A 1 -91.22 52.82 -6.24
CA MET A 1 -89.98 52.06 -5.96
C MET A 1 -88.82 52.95 -6.34
N ASP A 2 -88.19 53.59 -5.37
CA ASP A 2 -87.01 54.43 -5.63
C ASP A 2 -85.78 53.54 -5.74
N SER A 3 -85.16 53.48 -6.91
CA SER A 3 -83.94 52.70 -7.11
C SER A 3 -82.78 53.33 -6.33
N ALA A 4 -82.19 52.58 -5.39
CA ALA A 4 -81.02 53.01 -4.62
C ALA A 4 -79.83 53.39 -5.52
N TYR A 5 -79.72 52.79 -6.71
CA TYR A 5 -78.73 53.15 -7.73
C TYR A 5 -78.92 54.58 -8.26
N LEU A 6 -80.17 54.96 -8.52
CA LEU A 6 -80.51 56.31 -8.97
C LEU A 6 -80.21 57.36 -7.90
N LYS A 7 -80.52 57.07 -6.63
CA LYS A 7 -80.28 58.02 -5.54
C LYS A 7 -78.81 58.13 -5.13
N ASN A 8 -78.12 57.00 -4.99
CA ASN A 8 -76.79 56.98 -4.37
C ASN A 8 -75.65 57.09 -5.37
N HIS A 9 -75.83 56.72 -6.64
CA HIS A 9 -74.77 56.79 -7.65
C HIS A 9 -75.09 57.86 -8.68
N VAL A 10 -76.20 57.72 -9.40
CA VAL A 10 -76.56 58.65 -10.48
C VAL A 10 -76.84 60.05 -9.92
N GLY A 11 -77.58 60.14 -8.81
CA GLY A 11 -77.88 61.40 -8.15
C GLY A 11 -76.64 62.14 -7.63
N MET A 12 -75.67 61.40 -7.08
CA MET A 12 -74.42 61.98 -6.58
C MET A 12 -73.51 62.46 -7.73
N LEU A 13 -73.40 61.67 -8.80
CA LEU A 13 -72.64 62.03 -10.01
C LEU A 13 -73.23 63.24 -10.72
N LEU A 14 -74.57 63.29 -10.87
CA LEU A 14 -75.25 64.44 -11.46
C LEU A 14 -75.13 65.68 -10.58
N ALA A 15 -75.29 65.55 -9.26
CA ALA A 15 -75.11 66.68 -8.35
C ALA A 15 -73.68 67.25 -8.41
N LYS A 16 -72.66 66.38 -8.47
CA LYS A 16 -71.27 66.79 -8.62
C LYS A 16 -71.00 67.43 -9.99
N GLY A 17 -71.50 66.84 -11.06
CA GLY A 17 -71.38 67.40 -12.41
C GLY A 17 -72.05 68.77 -12.55
N VAL A 18 -73.25 68.93 -11.99
CA VAL A 18 -73.95 70.22 -11.94
C VAL A 18 -73.17 71.24 -11.11
N ALA A 19 -72.66 70.85 -9.93
CA ALA A 19 -71.83 71.74 -9.12
C ALA A 19 -70.58 72.21 -9.87
N GLU A 20 -69.86 71.30 -10.53
CA GLU A 20 -68.68 71.63 -11.32
C GLU A 20 -69.01 72.54 -12.51
N THR A 21 -70.13 72.31 -13.21
CA THR A 21 -70.57 73.20 -14.31
C THR A 21 -70.91 74.62 -13.83
N VAL A 22 -71.50 74.75 -12.64
CA VAL A 22 -71.82 76.05 -12.03
C VAL A 22 -70.54 76.79 -11.67
N THR A 23 -69.52 76.08 -11.19
CA THR A 23 -68.22 76.68 -10.85
C THR A 23 -67.40 77.06 -12.07
N ALA A 24 -67.42 76.26 -13.15
CA ALA A 24 -66.61 76.48 -14.34
C ALA A 24 -67.22 77.50 -15.32
N GLN A 25 -68.53 77.79 -15.22
CA GLN A 25 -69.28 78.71 -16.10
C GLN A 25 -68.95 78.58 -17.60
N PRO A 26 -68.99 77.36 -18.17
CA PRO A 26 -68.70 77.15 -19.58
C PRO A 26 -69.74 77.84 -20.48
N SER A 27 -69.33 78.25 -21.67
CA SER A 27 -70.22 78.86 -22.67
C SER A 27 -71.35 77.93 -23.11
N ASN A 28 -71.14 76.61 -23.06
CA ASN A 28 -72.15 75.59 -23.27
C ASN A 28 -72.21 74.63 -22.06
N PRO A 29 -73.07 74.91 -21.06
CA PRO A 29 -73.15 74.10 -19.84
C PRO A 29 -73.68 72.69 -20.07
N GLN A 30 -74.51 72.50 -21.10
CA GLN A 30 -75.05 71.18 -21.45
C GLN A 30 -73.94 70.25 -21.97
N GLU A 31 -73.08 70.77 -22.84
CA GLU A 31 -71.97 70.01 -23.42
C GLU A 31 -70.87 69.71 -22.38
N TYR A 32 -70.56 70.67 -21.51
CA TYR A 32 -69.61 70.46 -20.43
C TYR A 32 -70.09 69.40 -19.43
N LEU A 33 -71.37 69.43 -19.03
CA LEU A 33 -71.96 68.41 -18.18
C LEU A 33 -71.91 67.02 -18.83
N ALA A 34 -72.22 66.93 -20.13
CA ALA A 34 -72.16 65.68 -20.89
C ALA A 34 -70.72 65.13 -20.97
N LEU A 35 -69.73 65.99 -21.21
CA LEU A 35 -68.30 65.60 -21.22
C LEU A 35 -67.81 65.17 -19.84
N PHE A 36 -68.24 65.83 -18.76
CA PHE A 36 -67.92 65.42 -17.39
C PHE A 36 -68.47 64.02 -17.07
N LEU A 37 -69.75 63.78 -17.38
CA LEU A 37 -70.37 62.47 -17.18
C LEU A 37 -69.69 61.38 -18.02
N LEU A 38 -69.32 61.70 -19.27
CA LEU A 38 -68.55 60.80 -20.13
C LEU A 38 -67.16 60.50 -19.54
N HIS A 39 -66.47 61.50 -19.01
CA HIS A 39 -65.17 61.34 -18.37
C HIS A 39 -65.25 60.47 -17.11
N GLN A 40 -66.25 60.68 -16.25
CA GLN A 40 -66.48 59.83 -15.07
C GLN A 40 -66.78 58.38 -15.46
N LEU A 41 -67.59 58.14 -16.49
CA LEU A 41 -67.82 56.80 -17.02
C LEU A 41 -66.50 56.16 -17.52
N GLN A 42 -65.68 56.92 -18.27
CA GLN A 42 -64.36 56.45 -18.71
C GLN A 42 -63.40 56.16 -17.55
N GLU A 43 -63.43 56.93 -16.47
CA GLU A 43 -62.62 56.67 -15.27
C GLU A 43 -63.09 55.42 -14.53
N GLU A 44 -64.40 55.19 -14.41
CA GLU A 44 -64.96 53.97 -13.82
C GLU A 44 -64.61 52.74 -14.68
N GLU A 45 -64.76 52.82 -15.99
CA GLU A 45 -64.32 51.78 -16.93
C GLU A 45 -62.82 51.50 -16.78
N ARG A 46 -61.96 52.54 -16.73
CA ARG A 46 -60.52 52.38 -16.50
C ARG A 46 -60.19 51.76 -15.14
N LYS A 47 -60.94 52.09 -14.09
CA LYS A 47 -60.76 51.50 -12.74
C LYS A 47 -61.16 50.02 -12.75
N VAL A 48 -62.26 49.67 -13.42
CA VAL A 48 -62.69 48.27 -13.60
C VAL A 48 -61.67 47.51 -14.44
N ASP A 49 -61.18 48.07 -15.53
CA ASP A 49 -60.13 47.49 -16.37
C ASP A 49 -58.81 47.31 -15.62
N ALA A 50 -58.40 48.28 -14.81
CA ALA A 50 -57.22 48.17 -13.97
C ALA A 50 -57.39 47.08 -12.90
N ALA A 51 -58.57 46.98 -12.28
CA ALA A 51 -58.88 45.94 -11.31
C ALA A 51 -58.90 44.54 -11.93
N THR A 52 -59.47 44.39 -13.13
CA THR A 52 -59.47 43.11 -13.86
C THR A 52 -58.08 42.71 -14.32
N ARG A 53 -57.24 43.66 -14.79
CA ARG A 53 -55.84 43.39 -15.11
C ARG A 53 -55.04 42.94 -13.89
N ARG A 54 -55.22 43.60 -12.73
CA ARG A 54 -54.56 43.19 -11.48
C ARG A 54 -54.94 41.78 -11.08
N ARG A 55 -56.24 41.45 -11.10
CA ARG A 55 -56.72 40.08 -10.82
C ARG A 55 -56.05 39.06 -11.75
N LYS A 56 -56.03 39.32 -13.07
CA LYS A 56 -55.36 38.43 -14.03
C LYS A 56 -53.87 38.24 -13.73
N VAL A 57 -53.16 39.29 -13.33
CA VAL A 57 -51.74 39.19 -12.95
C VAL A 57 -51.55 38.36 -11.69
N ASP A 58 -52.42 38.54 -10.69
CA ASP A 58 -52.37 37.78 -9.44
C ASP A 58 -52.72 36.29 -9.68
N ASP A 59 -53.69 36.00 -10.55
CA ASP A 59 -54.05 34.64 -10.96
C ASP A 59 -52.86 33.95 -11.67
N LEU A 60 -52.24 34.64 -12.63
CA LEU A 60 -51.04 34.12 -13.33
C LEU A 60 -49.86 33.89 -12.37
N ARG A 61 -49.68 34.76 -11.36
CA ARG A 61 -48.66 34.58 -10.33
C ARG A 61 -48.95 33.35 -9.47
N GLN A 62 -50.20 33.14 -9.07
CA GLN A 62 -50.58 31.97 -8.29
C GLN A 62 -50.39 30.68 -9.09
N GLU A 63 -50.81 30.65 -10.36
CA GLU A 63 -50.59 29.52 -11.26
C GLU A 63 -49.09 29.21 -11.43
N TRP A 64 -48.26 30.24 -11.66
CA TRP A 64 -46.82 30.07 -11.79
C TRP A 64 -46.17 29.53 -10.50
N CYS A 65 -46.57 30.07 -9.34
CA CYS A 65 -46.09 29.58 -8.04
C CYS A 65 -46.49 28.12 -7.80
N GLN A 66 -47.71 27.72 -8.15
CA GLN A 66 -48.18 26.34 -8.02
C GLN A 66 -47.41 25.40 -8.96
N GLN A 67 -47.24 25.76 -10.23
CA GLN A 67 -46.45 24.98 -11.18
C GLN A 67 -45.00 24.83 -10.70
N ARG A 68 -44.38 25.92 -10.24
CA ARG A 68 -43.03 25.89 -9.69
C ARG A 68 -42.94 24.97 -8.47
N ALA A 69 -43.88 25.05 -7.53
CA ALA A 69 -43.90 24.17 -6.36
C ALA A 69 -44.04 22.69 -6.74
N LEU A 70 -44.81 22.37 -7.78
CA LEU A 70 -44.91 21.00 -8.31
C LEU A 70 -43.59 20.53 -8.95
N HIS A 71 -42.91 21.39 -9.70
CA HIS A 71 -41.60 21.07 -10.27
C HIS A 71 -40.52 20.87 -9.20
N GLU A 72 -40.49 21.72 -8.18
CA GLU A 72 -39.56 21.60 -7.04
C GLU A 72 -39.84 20.32 -6.26
N LYS A 73 -41.11 19.99 -6.00
CA LYS A 73 -41.49 18.72 -5.37
C LYS A 73 -41.03 17.51 -6.19
N ALA A 74 -41.25 17.51 -7.51
CA ALA A 74 -40.81 16.43 -8.38
C ALA A 74 -39.28 16.27 -8.39
N ALA A 75 -38.53 17.38 -8.39
CA ALA A 75 -37.07 17.34 -8.31
C ALA A 75 -36.59 16.77 -6.97
N VAL A 76 -37.19 17.20 -5.86
CA VAL A 76 -36.91 16.65 -4.52
C VAL A 76 -37.19 15.15 -4.47
N ASP A 77 -38.32 14.68 -5.01
CA ASP A 77 -38.66 13.25 -5.04
C ASP A 77 -37.66 12.43 -5.89
N VAL A 78 -37.09 13.01 -6.96
CA VAL A 78 -36.03 12.36 -7.75
C VAL A 78 -34.73 12.28 -6.95
N ILE A 79 -34.29 13.39 -6.34
CA ILE A 79 -33.07 13.44 -5.53
C ILE A 79 -33.17 12.47 -4.35
N GLN A 80 -34.30 12.47 -3.64
CA GLN A 80 -34.56 11.55 -2.54
C GLN A 80 -34.50 10.10 -3.01
N ARG A 81 -35.17 9.73 -4.10
CA ARG A 81 -35.09 8.34 -4.63
C ARG A 81 -33.67 7.94 -5.00
N CYS A 82 -32.90 8.83 -5.63
CA CYS A 82 -31.50 8.59 -5.95
C CYS A 82 -30.65 8.41 -4.69
N PHE A 83 -30.86 9.26 -3.67
CA PHE A 83 -30.15 9.19 -2.40
C PHE A 83 -30.46 7.91 -1.63
N HIS A 84 -31.73 7.49 -1.53
CA HIS A 84 -32.12 6.23 -0.89
C HIS A 84 -31.50 5.03 -1.63
N ARG A 85 -31.54 5.01 -2.97
CA ARG A 85 -30.87 3.96 -3.77
C ARG A 85 -29.36 3.92 -3.51
N PHE A 86 -28.72 5.08 -3.37
CA PHE A 86 -27.30 5.17 -3.05
C PHE A 86 -27.01 4.65 -1.64
N GLN A 87 -27.81 5.04 -0.64
CA GLN A 87 -27.71 4.52 0.72
C GLN A 87 -27.90 3.00 0.78
N ASP A 88 -28.90 2.46 0.09
CA ASP A 88 -29.16 1.03 0.05
C ASP A 88 -28.01 0.27 -0.62
N ARG A 89 -27.44 0.82 -1.71
CA ARG A 89 -26.23 0.27 -2.34
C ARG A 89 -25.04 0.28 -1.39
N LEU A 90 -24.81 1.38 -0.66
CA LEU A 90 -23.74 1.48 0.32
C LEU A 90 -23.92 0.47 1.46
N ARG A 91 -25.14 0.32 1.99
CA ARG A 91 -25.45 -0.67 3.04
C ARG A 91 -25.18 -2.09 2.55
N LYS A 92 -25.62 -2.43 1.34
CA LYS A 92 -25.36 -3.74 0.73
C LYS A 92 -23.86 -4.00 0.53
N LYS A 93 -23.11 -2.99 0.05
CA LYS A 93 -21.65 -3.10 -0.07
C LYS A 93 -20.98 -3.32 1.28
N ARG A 94 -21.39 -2.59 2.33
CA ARG A 94 -20.85 -2.77 3.68
C ARG A 94 -21.17 -4.14 4.27
N ALA A 95 -22.39 -4.65 4.08
CA ALA A 95 -22.76 -5.98 4.53
C ALA A 95 -21.96 -7.07 3.82
N ALA A 96 -21.82 -6.99 2.48
CA ALA A 96 -20.98 -7.93 1.73
C ALA A 96 -19.50 -7.87 2.14
N GLU A 97 -19.00 -6.68 2.48
CA GLU A 97 -17.64 -6.48 2.97
C GLU A 97 -17.43 -7.04 4.39
N GLU A 98 -18.47 -6.97 5.23
CA GLU A 98 -18.48 -7.56 6.57
C GLU A 98 -18.50 -9.09 6.49
N GLU A 99 -19.34 -9.67 5.62
CA GLU A 99 -19.34 -11.11 5.32
C GLU A 99 -17.96 -11.59 4.81
N LEU A 100 -17.32 -10.84 3.91
CA LEU A 100 -15.97 -11.17 3.45
C LEU A 100 -14.93 -11.08 4.56
N ARG A 101 -15.09 -10.15 5.51
CA ARG A 101 -14.22 -10.03 6.68
C ARG A 101 -14.38 -11.24 7.60
N GLU A 102 -15.61 -11.68 7.85
CA GLU A 102 -15.87 -12.89 8.64
C GLU A 102 -15.24 -14.13 7.99
N VAL A 103 -15.35 -14.27 6.66
CA VAL A 103 -14.71 -15.37 5.92
C VAL A 103 -13.18 -15.28 6.00
N TYR A 104 -12.63 -14.07 5.94
CA TYR A 104 -11.19 -13.84 6.08
C TYR A 104 -10.68 -14.24 7.47
N GLU A 105 -11.34 -13.75 8.53
CA GLU A 105 -10.97 -14.06 9.92
C GLU A 105 -11.13 -15.56 10.22
N ALA A 106 -12.18 -16.20 9.70
CA ALA A 106 -12.35 -17.65 9.81
C ALA A 106 -11.25 -18.44 9.07
N ALA A 107 -10.83 -17.97 7.89
CA ALA A 107 -9.74 -18.61 7.14
C ALA A 107 -8.39 -18.43 7.84
N GLU A 108 -8.11 -17.28 8.44
CA GLU A 108 -6.89 -17.09 9.25
C GLU A 108 -6.90 -18.01 10.47
N ALA A 109 -8.01 -18.09 11.21
CA ALA A 109 -8.13 -18.97 12.37
C ALA A 109 -7.96 -20.46 12.00
N GLU A 110 -8.59 -20.91 10.92
CA GLU A 110 -8.42 -22.28 10.40
C GLU A 110 -6.95 -22.58 10.05
N ALA A 111 -6.24 -21.62 9.45
CA ALA A 111 -4.83 -21.79 9.15
C ALA A 111 -3.97 -21.87 10.42
N GLU A 112 -4.28 -21.08 11.45
CA GLU A 112 -3.59 -21.13 12.74
C GLU A 112 -3.79 -22.48 13.43
N GLU A 113 -5.02 -23.00 13.45
CA GLU A 113 -5.33 -24.32 14.01
C GLU A 113 -4.53 -25.43 13.29
N LEU A 114 -4.50 -25.43 11.96
CA LEU A 114 -3.74 -26.42 11.18
C LEU A 114 -2.22 -26.33 11.40
N LEU A 115 -1.69 -25.12 11.58
CA LEU A 115 -0.27 -24.91 11.86
C LEU A 115 0.09 -25.36 13.28
N ASP A 116 -0.77 -25.11 14.26
CA ASP A 116 -0.59 -25.60 15.63
C ASP A 116 -0.69 -27.13 15.70
N GLU A 117 -1.57 -27.76 14.92
CA GLU A 117 -1.63 -29.22 14.75
C GLU A 117 -0.34 -29.76 14.10
N GLU A 118 0.21 -29.09 13.08
CA GLU A 118 1.48 -29.48 12.45
C GLU A 118 2.63 -29.46 13.47
N GLU A 119 2.70 -28.39 14.27
CA GLU A 119 3.69 -28.24 15.34
C GLU A 119 3.55 -29.35 16.40
N ALA A 120 2.32 -29.69 16.79
CA ALA A 120 2.05 -30.79 17.73
C ALA A 120 2.51 -32.16 17.16
N ILE A 121 2.20 -32.45 15.89
CA ILE A 121 2.63 -33.69 15.22
C ILE A 121 4.16 -33.77 15.14
N LYS A 122 4.83 -32.65 14.81
CA LYS A 122 6.30 -32.60 14.78
C LYS A 122 6.90 -32.82 16.17
N ALA A 123 6.30 -32.25 17.22
CA ALA A 123 6.75 -32.46 18.60
C ALA A 123 6.57 -33.92 19.05
N GLU A 124 5.49 -34.59 18.66
CA GLU A 124 5.26 -36.01 18.94
C GLU A 124 6.28 -36.91 18.23
N LYS A 125 6.59 -36.64 16.96
CA LYS A 125 7.57 -37.41 16.17
C LYS A 125 9.02 -37.11 16.53
N GLY A 126 9.33 -35.87 16.92
CA GLY A 126 10.66 -35.45 17.36
C GLY A 126 11.14 -36.09 18.66
N GLY A 127 10.27 -36.85 19.35
CA GLY A 127 10.61 -37.64 20.52
C GLY A 127 11.30 -38.98 20.22
N GLU A 128 11.36 -39.46 18.97
CA GLU A 128 11.88 -40.80 18.64
C GLU A 128 13.28 -40.83 17.96
N ASP A 129 13.85 -39.70 17.53
CA ASP A 129 15.11 -39.67 16.73
C ASP A 129 16.23 -38.75 17.30
N ALA A 130 16.25 -38.51 18.61
CA ALA A 130 17.35 -37.78 19.27
C ALA A 130 18.44 -38.75 19.77
N GLY A 131 19.18 -39.38 18.85
CA GLY A 131 20.30 -40.25 19.18
C GLY A 131 21.43 -40.20 18.14
N GLU A 132 22.60 -39.72 18.58
CA GLU A 132 23.93 -39.75 17.91
C GLU A 132 24.01 -38.88 16.64
N ASP A 133 24.70 -37.73 16.68
CA ASP A 133 26.17 -37.61 16.56
C ASP A 133 26.65 -36.32 17.27
N GLY A 134 27.84 -36.17 17.86
CA GLY A 134 29.08 -36.90 17.64
C GLY A 134 30.24 -35.91 17.35
N ALA A 135 30.64 -35.13 18.37
CA ALA A 135 31.96 -34.52 18.63
C ALA A 135 32.75 -33.77 17.53
N GLY A 136 33.09 -32.51 17.81
CA GLY A 136 34.16 -31.76 17.16
C GLY A 136 34.48 -30.44 17.86
N ALA A 137 35.15 -30.49 19.03
CA ALA A 137 35.56 -29.32 19.79
C ALA A 137 36.87 -28.73 19.23
N THR A 138 36.79 -27.54 18.61
CA THR A 138 37.81 -26.48 18.64
C THR A 138 37.24 -25.17 18.06
N SER A 139 36.67 -24.32 18.94
CA SER A 139 36.41 -22.86 18.81
C SER A 139 35.05 -22.53 19.45
N GLU A 140 34.96 -22.63 20.78
CA GLU A 140 33.65 -22.64 21.47
C GLU A 140 32.91 -21.29 21.44
N ARG A 141 33.58 -20.16 21.17
CA ARG A 141 32.94 -18.83 21.15
C ARG A 141 32.40 -18.43 19.78
N ASP A 142 33.13 -18.71 18.70
CA ASP A 142 32.66 -18.46 17.32
C ASP A 142 31.69 -19.54 16.81
N SER A 143 31.80 -20.76 17.33
CA SER A 143 30.86 -21.83 16.98
C SER A 143 29.50 -21.64 17.65
N ALA A 144 29.48 -21.11 18.88
CA ALA A 144 28.24 -20.83 19.60
C ALA A 144 27.49 -19.63 18.99
N SER A 145 28.17 -18.53 18.66
CA SER A 145 27.54 -17.37 18.02
C SER A 145 27.00 -17.69 16.63
N ARG A 146 27.73 -18.48 15.81
CA ARG A 146 27.24 -18.96 14.51
C ARG A 146 26.07 -19.92 14.62
N ALA A 147 26.06 -20.79 15.64
CA ALA A 147 24.94 -21.70 15.89
C ALA A 147 23.67 -20.94 16.33
N VAL A 148 23.81 -19.91 17.18
CA VAL A 148 22.69 -19.05 17.59
C VAL A 148 22.13 -18.28 16.38
N ALA A 149 23.00 -17.65 15.58
CA ALA A 149 22.57 -16.95 14.36
C ALA A 149 21.90 -17.87 13.33
N ALA A 150 22.29 -19.16 13.28
CA ALA A 150 21.63 -20.16 12.44
C ALA A 150 20.23 -20.51 12.95
N GLN A 151 20.07 -20.70 14.26
CA GLN A 151 18.77 -20.94 14.88
C GLN A 151 17.83 -19.74 14.70
N GLU A 152 18.34 -18.51 14.82
CA GLU A 152 17.55 -17.29 14.59
C GLU A 152 17.01 -17.21 13.15
N LYS A 153 17.86 -17.46 12.14
CA LYS A 153 17.43 -17.45 10.73
C LYS A 153 16.44 -18.56 10.42
N GLU A 154 16.60 -19.75 11.01
CA GLU A 154 15.63 -20.84 10.88
C GLU A 154 14.29 -20.51 11.56
N ALA A 155 14.31 -19.84 12.72
CA ALA A 155 13.11 -19.36 13.39
C ALA A 155 12.37 -18.31 12.56
N VAL A 156 13.09 -17.34 11.99
CA VAL A 156 12.54 -16.33 11.07
C VAL A 156 11.92 -17.00 9.84
N MET A 157 12.56 -18.03 9.28
CA MET A 157 12.00 -18.79 8.16
C MET A 157 10.71 -19.53 8.55
N ALA A 158 10.68 -20.16 9.73
CA ALA A 158 9.50 -20.86 10.24
C ALA A 158 8.32 -19.89 10.49
N GLU A 159 8.58 -18.72 11.06
CA GLU A 159 7.58 -17.67 11.26
C GLU A 159 7.06 -17.13 9.92
N ALA A 160 7.95 -16.84 8.97
CA ALA A 160 7.57 -16.38 7.64
C ALA A 160 6.74 -17.43 6.87
N ARG A 161 7.08 -18.72 7.03
CA ARG A 161 6.26 -19.84 6.52
C ARG A 161 4.87 -19.82 7.13
N ARG A 162 4.77 -19.66 8.45
CA ARG A 162 3.50 -19.62 9.18
C ARG A 162 2.62 -18.48 8.67
N GLU A 163 3.16 -17.28 8.59
CA GLU A 163 2.45 -16.09 8.08
C GLU A 163 2.02 -16.22 6.61
N PHE A 164 2.83 -16.90 5.78
CA PHE A 164 2.46 -17.21 4.41
C PHE A 164 1.24 -18.12 4.32
N PHE A 165 1.18 -19.22 5.10
CA PHE A 165 0.04 -20.13 5.08
C PHE A 165 -1.24 -19.49 5.62
N LYS A 166 -1.14 -18.63 6.65
CA LYS A 166 -2.27 -17.81 7.10
C LYS A 166 -2.82 -16.93 5.98
N ALA A 167 -1.94 -16.18 5.32
CA ALA A 167 -2.33 -15.28 4.23
C ALA A 167 -2.84 -16.03 2.98
N GLN A 168 -2.35 -17.25 2.74
CA GLN A 168 -2.78 -18.09 1.63
C GLN A 168 -4.17 -18.71 1.86
N ARG A 169 -4.55 -19.04 3.09
CA ARG A 169 -5.79 -19.80 3.35
C ARG A 169 -7.03 -19.10 2.80
N PHE A 170 -7.14 -17.79 2.97
CA PHE A 170 -8.23 -17.00 2.39
C PHE A 170 -8.26 -17.03 0.85
N LEU A 171 -7.11 -17.15 0.18
CA LEU A 171 -7.06 -17.20 -1.30
C LEU A 171 -7.69 -18.47 -1.87
N LEU A 172 -7.77 -19.54 -1.07
CA LEU A 172 -8.49 -20.76 -1.44
C LEU A 172 -9.99 -20.51 -1.61
N THR A 173 -10.58 -19.62 -0.82
CA THR A 173 -12.01 -19.27 -0.88
C THR A 173 -12.32 -18.10 -1.81
N LEU A 174 -11.29 -17.39 -2.29
CA LEU A 174 -11.43 -16.19 -3.11
C LEU A 174 -12.17 -16.46 -4.43
N PRO A 175 -13.29 -15.78 -4.73
CA PRO A 175 -14.00 -15.94 -5.99
C PRO A 175 -13.38 -15.11 -7.12
N LYS A 176 -13.41 -15.64 -8.34
CA LYS A 176 -12.93 -14.92 -9.55
C LYS A 176 -13.63 -13.57 -9.79
N SER A 177 -14.87 -13.41 -9.32
CA SER A 177 -15.61 -12.15 -9.42
C SER A 177 -14.99 -11.04 -8.57
N ALA A 178 -14.44 -11.36 -7.40
CA ALA A 178 -13.79 -10.38 -6.53
C ALA A 178 -12.52 -9.81 -7.17
N VAL A 179 -11.68 -10.68 -7.73
CA VAL A 179 -10.50 -10.27 -8.53
C VAL A 179 -10.93 -9.46 -9.76
N GLY A 180 -12.01 -9.88 -10.43
CA GLY A 180 -12.57 -9.14 -11.56
C GLY A 180 -13.05 -7.74 -11.20
N GLN A 181 -13.64 -7.55 -10.02
CA GLN A 181 -14.04 -6.23 -9.51
C GLN A 181 -12.82 -5.36 -9.22
N LEU A 182 -11.81 -5.88 -8.50
CA LEU A 182 -10.59 -5.12 -8.21
C LEU A 182 -9.84 -4.71 -9.49
N LYS A 183 -9.80 -5.58 -10.51
CA LYS A 183 -9.27 -5.24 -11.83
C LYS A 183 -10.04 -4.07 -12.45
N HIS A 184 -11.37 -4.14 -12.45
CA HIS A 184 -12.20 -3.11 -13.08
C HIS A 184 -12.08 -1.77 -12.33
N GLU A 185 -11.96 -1.81 -10.99
CA GLU A 185 -11.67 -0.63 -10.18
C GLU A 185 -10.29 -0.04 -10.50
N LEU A 186 -9.27 -0.88 -10.71
CA LEU A 186 -7.94 -0.41 -11.11
C LEU A 186 -7.99 0.38 -12.45
N GLU A 187 -8.79 -0.10 -13.41
CA GLU A 187 -9.02 0.59 -14.69
C GLU A 187 -9.78 1.92 -14.49
N GLU A 188 -10.81 1.94 -13.65
CA GLU A 188 -11.57 3.17 -13.32
C GLU A 188 -10.73 4.21 -12.56
N GLU A 189 -9.79 3.75 -11.73
CA GLU A 189 -8.92 4.59 -10.90
C GLU A 189 -7.57 4.92 -11.56
N ALA A 190 -7.38 4.56 -12.84
CA ALA A 190 -6.10 4.69 -13.56
C ALA A 190 -5.50 6.10 -13.51
N GLU A 191 -6.33 7.15 -13.57
CA GLU A 191 -5.85 8.54 -13.47
C GLU A 191 -5.31 8.87 -12.07
N ARG A 192 -5.92 8.34 -11.01
CA ARG A 192 -5.40 8.51 -9.64
C ARG A 192 -4.07 7.78 -9.46
N VAL A 193 -3.96 6.60 -10.05
CA VAL A 193 -2.70 5.84 -10.09
C VAL A 193 -1.63 6.65 -10.80
N ARG A 194 -1.93 7.21 -11.99
CA ARG A 194 -1.00 8.05 -12.76
C ARG A 194 -0.48 9.25 -11.96
N ILE A 195 -1.38 9.97 -11.27
CA ILE A 195 -1.00 11.11 -10.42
C ILE A 195 -0.06 10.67 -9.29
N ALA A 196 -0.34 9.52 -8.66
CA ALA A 196 0.54 8.98 -7.62
C ALA A 196 1.90 8.51 -8.17
N GLN A 197 1.92 7.89 -9.35
CA GLN A 197 3.16 7.53 -10.06
C GLN A 197 4.01 8.77 -10.36
N ASP A 198 3.40 9.86 -10.84
CA ASP A 198 4.10 11.13 -11.09
C ASP A 198 4.74 11.68 -9.79
N ALA A 199 4.05 11.56 -8.66
CA ALA A 199 4.57 11.96 -7.36
C ALA A 199 5.75 11.10 -6.90
N THR A 200 5.69 9.78 -7.11
CA THR A 200 6.78 8.84 -6.82
C THR A 200 7.97 9.04 -7.75
N LEU A 201 7.75 9.30 -9.03
CA LEU A 201 8.80 9.67 -9.98
C LEU A 201 9.53 10.94 -9.54
N GLY A 202 8.77 11.93 -9.04
CA GLY A 202 9.35 13.12 -8.44
C GLY A 202 10.23 12.80 -7.22
N ALA A 203 9.77 11.91 -6.33
CA ALA A 203 10.54 11.48 -5.17
C ALA A 203 11.82 10.73 -5.57
N TYR A 204 11.74 9.87 -6.59
CA TYR A 204 12.90 9.20 -7.18
C TYR A 204 13.95 10.20 -7.69
N HIS A 205 13.56 11.16 -8.52
CA HIS A 205 14.50 12.15 -9.05
C HIS A 205 15.17 12.98 -7.95
N ARG A 206 14.42 13.31 -6.89
CA ARG A 206 14.97 14.00 -5.72
C ARG A 206 15.95 13.10 -4.98
N ALA A 207 15.57 11.88 -4.63
CA ALA A 207 16.45 10.92 -3.97
C ALA A 207 17.75 10.67 -4.76
N ALA A 208 17.65 10.53 -6.09
CA ALA A 208 18.80 10.35 -6.97
C ALA A 208 19.73 11.59 -6.99
N ALA A 209 19.17 12.80 -7.03
CA ALA A 209 19.95 14.03 -6.98
C ALA A 209 20.67 14.22 -5.63
N GLN A 210 19.98 13.89 -4.53
CA GLN A 210 20.56 13.90 -3.19
C GLN A 210 21.70 12.89 -3.08
N GLU A 211 21.50 11.71 -3.66
CA GLU A 211 22.48 10.63 -3.65
C GLU A 211 23.75 11.02 -4.41
N ALA A 212 23.60 11.56 -5.62
CA ALA A 212 24.72 12.08 -6.40
C ALA A 212 25.50 13.16 -5.64
N ALA A 213 24.80 14.10 -4.99
CA ALA A 213 25.44 15.14 -4.19
C ALA A 213 26.21 14.59 -2.98
N LEU A 214 25.70 13.55 -2.31
CA LEU A 214 26.39 12.89 -1.20
C LEU A 214 27.66 12.15 -1.67
N VAL A 215 27.59 11.44 -2.80
CA VAL A 215 28.76 10.79 -3.40
C VAL A 215 29.82 11.81 -3.79
N GLU A 216 29.44 12.94 -4.40
CA GLU A 216 30.37 14.03 -4.72
C GLU A 216 31.02 14.64 -3.46
N ALA A 217 30.26 14.80 -2.38
CA ALA A 217 30.77 15.37 -1.13
C ALA A 217 31.74 14.43 -0.39
N THR A 218 31.49 13.12 -0.44
CA THR A 218 32.32 12.08 0.22
C THR A 218 33.58 11.73 -0.58
N THR A 219 33.57 11.89 -1.90
CA THR A 219 34.73 11.63 -2.77
C THR A 219 35.70 12.82 -2.87
N ALA A 220 35.33 13.99 -2.35
CA ALA A 220 36.24 15.14 -2.25
C ALA A 220 37.35 14.88 -1.21
N PRO A 221 38.64 15.11 -1.54
CA PRO A 221 39.74 14.77 -0.65
C PRO A 221 39.74 15.64 0.62
N SER A 222 39.33 15.07 1.75
CA SER A 222 39.52 15.66 3.07
C SER A 222 40.90 15.28 3.61
N MET A 223 41.73 16.28 3.91
CA MET A 223 43.09 16.13 4.46
C MET A 223 43.12 15.81 5.98
N ALA A 224 42.01 15.37 6.58
CA ALA A 224 41.93 15.07 8.00
C ALA A 224 41.69 13.57 8.22
N SER A 225 42.70 12.89 8.78
CA SER A 225 42.60 11.51 9.23
C SER A 225 41.82 11.45 10.56
N ALA A 226 40.50 11.36 10.45
CA ALA A 226 39.62 10.83 11.48
C ALA A 226 38.40 10.27 10.74
N ALA A 227 37.73 9.27 11.32
CA ALA A 227 36.62 8.49 10.76
C ALA A 227 35.62 9.32 9.92
N PRO A 228 34.91 8.70 8.95
CA PRO A 228 34.07 9.42 7.99
C PRO A 228 32.77 9.88 8.64
N ALA A 229 32.85 10.85 9.56
CA ALA A 229 31.69 11.64 9.92
C ALA A 229 31.31 12.48 8.68
N LEU A 230 30.06 12.37 8.25
CA LEU A 230 29.49 13.27 7.23
C LEU A 230 29.85 14.70 7.61
N SER A 231 30.42 15.47 6.67
CA SER A 231 30.72 16.88 6.93
C SER A 231 29.45 17.58 7.47
N PRO A 232 29.55 18.56 8.38
CA PRO A 232 28.38 19.26 8.91
C PRO A 232 27.46 19.83 7.82
N ALA A 233 28.05 20.24 6.69
CA ALA A 233 27.31 20.68 5.50
C ALA A 233 26.54 19.55 4.80
N ALA A 234 27.08 18.33 4.78
CA ALA A 234 26.39 17.14 4.26
C ALA A 234 25.29 16.66 5.21
N ALA A 235 25.50 16.75 6.53
CA ALA A 235 24.48 16.44 7.54
C ALA A 235 23.32 17.45 7.51
N GLU A 236 23.61 18.76 7.43
CA GLU A 236 22.59 19.81 7.29
C GLU A 236 21.84 19.72 5.95
N LEU A 237 22.54 19.34 4.86
CA LEU A 237 21.90 19.06 3.58
C LEU A 237 20.96 17.86 3.72
N ALA A 238 21.41 16.74 4.30
CA ALA A 238 20.61 15.54 4.51
C ALA A 238 19.34 15.82 5.36
N GLU A 239 19.46 16.61 6.43
CA GLU A 239 18.34 17.00 7.29
C GLU A 239 17.34 17.95 6.59
N ARG A 240 17.82 18.90 5.77
CA ARG A 240 16.93 19.75 4.96
C ARG A 240 16.22 19.00 3.83
N LEU A 241 16.71 17.81 3.51
CA LEU A 241 16.25 16.96 2.43
C LEU A 241 15.33 15.82 2.91
N THR A 242 15.11 15.66 4.22
CA THR A 242 14.10 14.74 4.75
C THR A 242 12.71 15.27 4.41
N GLU A 243 12.14 14.71 3.34
CA GLU A 243 10.77 15.00 2.93
C GLU A 243 9.78 14.28 3.84
N HIS A 244 9.15 15.01 4.75
CA HIS A 244 7.99 14.48 5.46
C HIS A 244 6.80 14.45 4.51
N ARG A 245 6.37 13.25 4.12
CA ARG A 245 5.10 13.05 3.41
C ARG A 245 3.92 13.16 4.38
N ASP A 246 2.76 13.60 3.88
CA ASP A 246 1.54 13.62 4.69
C ASP A 246 0.85 12.25 4.61
N HIS A 247 1.13 11.38 5.57
CA HIS A 247 0.59 10.01 5.62
C HIS A 247 -0.87 9.94 6.12
N ARG A 248 -1.52 11.09 6.35
CA ARG A 248 -2.94 11.11 6.75
C ARG A 248 -3.85 10.43 5.72
N CYS A 249 -3.47 10.43 4.44
CA CYS A 249 -4.23 9.79 3.37
C CYS A 249 -3.32 9.03 2.41
N ILE A 250 -3.23 7.72 2.59
CA ILE A 250 -2.57 6.81 1.67
C ILE A 250 -3.40 6.69 0.39
N CYS A 251 -2.74 6.74 -0.77
CA CYS A 251 -3.38 6.54 -2.07
C CYS A 251 -3.65 5.04 -2.29
N VAL A 252 -4.75 4.53 -1.75
CA VAL A 252 -5.13 3.11 -1.88
C VAL A 252 -5.23 2.61 -3.34
N PRO A 253 -5.69 3.40 -4.33
CA PRO A 253 -5.64 2.97 -5.73
C PRO A 253 -4.21 2.69 -6.22
N TYR A 254 -3.24 3.48 -5.75
CA TYR A 254 -1.83 3.27 -6.08
C TYR A 254 -1.26 2.03 -5.37
N VAL A 255 -1.60 1.80 -4.09
CA VAL A 255 -1.27 0.54 -3.39
C VAL A 255 -1.83 -0.68 -4.14
N LYS A 256 -3.10 -0.62 -4.58
CA LYS A 256 -3.74 -1.65 -5.41
C LYS A 256 -2.94 -1.93 -6.69
N TYR A 257 -2.50 -0.88 -7.38
CA TYR A 257 -1.63 -0.99 -8.54
C TYR A 257 -0.29 -1.68 -8.21
N LEU A 258 0.40 -1.26 -7.13
CA LEU A 258 1.68 -1.83 -6.73
C LEU A 258 1.56 -3.32 -6.37
N VAL A 259 0.53 -3.71 -5.60
CA VAL A 259 0.29 -5.11 -5.24
C VAL A 259 0.01 -5.96 -6.47
N PHE A 260 -0.85 -5.50 -7.38
CA PHE A 260 -1.09 -6.22 -8.64
C PHE A 260 0.15 -6.31 -9.53
N ARG A 261 1.03 -5.31 -9.47
CA ARG A 261 2.31 -5.34 -10.16
C ARG A 261 3.26 -6.36 -9.54
N CYS A 262 3.36 -6.43 -8.21
CA CYS A 262 4.10 -7.48 -7.51
C CYS A 262 3.57 -8.88 -7.85
N LEU A 263 2.25 -9.06 -7.93
CA LEU A 263 1.65 -10.32 -8.40
C LEU A 263 2.04 -10.65 -9.85
N CYS A 264 2.04 -9.67 -10.76
CA CYS A 264 2.54 -9.88 -12.12
C CYS A 264 4.03 -10.26 -12.14
N TYR A 265 4.84 -9.70 -11.23
CA TYR A 265 6.25 -10.08 -11.11
C TYR A 265 6.40 -11.50 -10.60
N LEU A 266 5.77 -11.87 -9.49
CA LEU A 266 5.90 -13.19 -8.88
C LEU A 266 5.29 -14.31 -9.73
N LEU A 267 4.10 -14.10 -10.30
CA LEU A 267 3.33 -15.16 -10.97
C LEU A 267 3.58 -15.27 -12.48
N LEU A 268 3.91 -14.15 -13.14
CA LEU A 268 3.99 -14.07 -14.60
C LEU A 268 5.38 -13.71 -15.12
N ASN A 269 6.36 -13.47 -14.23
CA ASN A 269 7.67 -12.93 -14.57
C ASN A 269 7.59 -11.69 -15.47
N ALA A 270 6.59 -10.83 -15.21
CA ALA A 270 6.35 -9.66 -16.03
C ALA A 270 7.50 -8.65 -15.93
N THR A 271 7.74 -7.89 -16.99
CA THR A 271 8.76 -6.84 -17.00
C THR A 271 8.17 -5.49 -16.58
N PRO A 272 8.98 -4.56 -16.04
CA PRO A 272 8.54 -3.20 -15.72
C PRO A 272 7.84 -2.49 -16.90
N LYS A 273 8.30 -2.74 -18.12
CA LYS A 273 7.70 -2.20 -19.36
C LYS A 273 6.30 -2.76 -19.63
N ALA A 274 6.07 -4.03 -19.28
CA ALA A 274 4.78 -4.69 -19.38
C ALA A 274 3.80 -4.26 -18.26
N THR A 275 4.31 -3.74 -17.14
CA THR A 275 3.51 -3.33 -15.98
C THR A 275 3.49 -1.82 -15.74
N SER A 276 3.95 -1.01 -16.69
CA SER A 276 4.21 0.42 -16.48
C SER A 276 2.98 1.30 -16.21
N SER A 277 1.76 0.81 -16.44
CA SER A 277 0.51 1.55 -16.22
C SER A 277 -0.60 0.65 -15.70
N ALA A 278 -1.60 1.24 -15.04
CA ALA A 278 -2.77 0.54 -14.51
C ALA A 278 -3.48 -0.30 -15.59
N GLU A 279 -3.67 0.24 -16.79
CA GLU A 279 -4.30 -0.45 -17.92
C GLU A 279 -3.50 -1.68 -18.37
N LYS A 280 -2.17 -1.57 -18.44
CA LYS A 280 -1.31 -2.70 -18.83
C LYS A 280 -1.32 -3.80 -17.77
N VAL A 281 -1.26 -3.43 -16.50
CA VAL A 281 -1.39 -4.38 -15.39
C VAL A 281 -2.76 -5.08 -15.48
N ALA A 282 -3.85 -4.33 -15.62
CA ALA A 282 -5.18 -4.90 -15.76
C ALA A 282 -5.29 -5.86 -16.96
N ALA A 283 -4.64 -5.55 -18.09
CA ALA A 283 -4.62 -6.41 -19.27
C ALA A 283 -3.93 -7.77 -19.02
N LEU A 284 -2.89 -7.81 -18.18
CA LEU A 284 -2.20 -9.05 -17.78
C LEU A 284 -3.05 -9.89 -16.82
N LEU A 285 -3.88 -9.26 -16.00
CA LEU A 285 -4.72 -9.93 -15.01
C LEU A 285 -5.96 -10.56 -15.68
N LYS A 286 -5.94 -11.89 -15.81
CA LYS A 286 -7.11 -12.70 -16.14
C LYS A 286 -7.68 -13.30 -14.85
N PRO A 287 -8.86 -12.86 -14.35
CA PRO A 287 -9.32 -13.22 -13.00
C PRO A 287 -9.40 -14.72 -12.70
N SER A 288 -9.84 -15.54 -13.66
CA SER A 288 -9.89 -17.00 -13.47
C SER A 288 -8.50 -17.62 -13.34
N VAL A 289 -7.58 -17.23 -14.21
CA VAL A 289 -6.20 -17.72 -14.24
C VAL A 289 -5.45 -17.23 -13.00
N LEU A 290 -5.65 -15.97 -12.61
CA LEU A 290 -5.01 -15.41 -11.41
C LEU A 290 -5.45 -16.14 -10.14
N VAL A 291 -6.74 -16.43 -9.96
CA VAL A 291 -7.21 -17.19 -8.79
C VAL A 291 -6.61 -18.60 -8.77
N GLN A 292 -6.52 -19.28 -9.91
CA GLN A 292 -5.85 -20.59 -9.98
C GLN A 292 -4.39 -20.48 -9.55
N HIS A 293 -3.65 -19.50 -10.07
CA HIS A 293 -2.27 -19.26 -9.68
C HIS A 293 -2.12 -18.93 -8.19
N LEU A 294 -2.93 -18.01 -7.66
CA LEU A 294 -2.88 -17.62 -6.25
C LEU A 294 -3.10 -18.81 -5.31
N ARG A 295 -3.98 -19.74 -5.67
CA ARG A 295 -4.27 -20.94 -4.88
C ARG A 295 -3.17 -21.97 -4.94
N ALA A 296 -2.49 -22.10 -6.08
CA ALA A 296 -1.43 -23.08 -6.28
C ALA A 296 -0.03 -22.55 -5.91
N PHE A 297 0.13 -21.23 -5.82
CA PHE A 297 1.42 -20.57 -5.70
C PHE A 297 2.21 -21.04 -4.49
N ASN A 298 3.44 -21.46 -4.75
CA ASN A 298 4.45 -21.75 -3.74
C ASN A 298 5.69 -20.87 -4.00
N PRO A 299 6.12 -20.03 -3.05
CA PRO A 299 7.30 -19.18 -3.22
C PRO A 299 8.64 -19.93 -3.14
N VAL A 300 8.67 -21.15 -2.59
CA VAL A 300 9.93 -21.88 -2.28
C VAL A 300 10.12 -23.17 -3.06
N ALA A 301 9.13 -23.59 -3.87
CA ALA A 301 9.23 -24.77 -4.73
C ALA A 301 8.33 -24.64 -5.96
N SER A 302 8.59 -25.46 -6.97
CA SER A 302 7.71 -25.56 -8.13
C SER A 302 6.33 -26.12 -7.78
N TYR A 303 5.31 -25.71 -8.54
CA TYR A 303 3.90 -26.03 -8.26
C TYR A 303 3.07 -26.20 -9.54
N ASP A 304 1.97 -26.96 -9.45
CA ASP A 304 1.06 -27.18 -10.57
C ASP A 304 -0.17 -26.26 -10.49
N ARG A 305 -0.49 -25.56 -11.59
CA ARG A 305 -1.63 -24.61 -11.65
C ARG A 305 -2.98 -25.21 -11.24
N GLY A 306 -3.15 -26.52 -11.43
CA GLY A 306 -4.38 -27.23 -11.12
C GLY A 306 -4.50 -27.70 -9.67
N VAL A 307 -3.40 -27.60 -8.90
CA VAL A 307 -3.32 -28.18 -7.56
C VAL A 307 -3.17 -27.06 -6.55
N ALA A 308 -4.24 -26.79 -5.80
CA ALA A 308 -4.18 -25.85 -4.69
C ALA A 308 -3.12 -26.28 -3.66
N LEU A 309 -2.30 -25.31 -3.21
CA LEU A 309 -1.36 -25.47 -2.14
C LEU A 309 -2.14 -25.44 -0.82
N LYS A 310 -2.20 -26.60 -0.18
CA LYS A 310 -2.92 -26.85 1.06
C LYS A 310 -1.95 -27.45 2.06
N LEU A 311 -1.92 -26.94 3.29
CA LEU A 311 -1.03 -27.45 4.34
C LEU A 311 -1.26 -28.94 4.56
N GLU A 312 -2.53 -29.37 4.48
CA GLU A 312 -2.99 -30.74 4.64
C GLU A 312 -2.46 -31.69 3.55
N ARG A 313 -2.07 -31.15 2.38
CA ARG A 313 -1.43 -31.93 1.31
C ARG A 313 0.09 -32.04 1.50
N ILE A 314 0.70 -31.04 2.13
CA ILE A 314 2.13 -30.99 2.39
C ILE A 314 2.48 -31.87 3.59
N VAL A 315 1.60 -31.91 4.59
CA VAL A 315 1.71 -32.75 5.79
C VAL A 315 0.51 -33.71 5.80
N PRO A 316 0.63 -34.89 5.17
CA PRO A 316 -0.48 -35.82 5.02
C PRO A 316 -1.10 -36.26 6.34
N GLU A 317 -0.34 -36.25 7.45
CA GLU A 317 -0.85 -36.59 8.77
C GLU A 317 -1.94 -35.62 9.29
N LEU A 318 -1.99 -34.38 8.77
CA LEU A 318 -3.05 -33.42 9.07
C LEU A 318 -4.38 -33.79 8.40
N ALA A 319 -4.34 -34.47 7.24
CA ALA A 319 -5.55 -34.94 6.57
C ALA A 319 -6.22 -36.07 7.37
N ASP A 320 -5.42 -36.87 8.08
CA ASP A 320 -5.89 -37.97 8.93
C ASP A 320 -6.40 -37.48 10.30
N SER A 321 -5.86 -36.39 10.85
CA SER A 321 -6.30 -35.79 12.13
C SER A 321 -7.65 -35.05 12.02
N THR A 322 -7.91 -34.38 10.91
CA THR A 322 -9.06 -33.49 10.71
C THR A 322 -10.36 -34.20 10.28
N GLY A 323 -10.31 -35.51 9.99
CA GLY A 323 -11.52 -36.33 9.74
C GLY A 323 -12.40 -35.84 8.58
N GLY A 324 -11.85 -35.10 7.62
CA GLY A 324 -12.58 -34.37 6.58
C GLY A 324 -12.66 -35.08 5.23
N ASP A 325 -13.90 -35.35 4.81
CA ASP A 325 -14.37 -35.88 3.52
C ASP A 325 -13.68 -35.25 2.30
N GLU A 326 -12.94 -36.06 1.53
CA GLU A 326 -12.53 -35.77 0.15
C GLU A 326 -13.79 -35.72 -0.76
N GLY A 327 -14.55 -34.63 -0.73
CA GLY A 327 -15.93 -34.68 -1.23
C GLY A 327 -16.51 -33.39 -1.80
N ASN A 328 -15.75 -32.57 -2.53
CA ASN A 328 -16.23 -31.78 -3.68
C ASN A 328 -15.11 -30.84 -4.17
N ASP A 329 -14.18 -31.39 -4.94
CA ASP A 329 -13.52 -30.59 -5.97
C ASP A 329 -14.40 -30.76 -7.22
N GLU A 330 -15.00 -29.68 -7.72
CA GLU A 330 -15.62 -29.68 -9.05
C GLU A 330 -14.49 -29.83 -10.09
N GLY A 331 -14.10 -31.08 -10.30
CA GLY A 331 -13.04 -31.53 -11.19
C GLY A 331 -12.88 -33.03 -11.04
N ASP A 332 -13.69 -33.76 -11.81
CA ASP A 332 -13.69 -35.23 -11.94
C ASP A 332 -12.28 -35.85 -11.83
N GLY A 333 -12.08 -36.77 -10.86
CA GLY A 333 -11.02 -37.78 -10.94
C GLY A 333 -10.17 -38.08 -9.70
N VAL A 334 -10.80 -38.59 -8.63
CA VAL A 334 -10.34 -39.62 -7.66
C VAL A 334 -8.83 -39.90 -7.53
N GLY A 335 -8.33 -39.77 -6.29
CA GLY A 335 -6.98 -40.11 -5.89
C GLY A 335 -6.60 -41.60 -5.96
N ARG A 336 -5.43 -41.88 -6.54
CA ARG A 336 -4.37 -42.81 -6.10
C ARG A 336 -3.28 -42.86 -7.18
N PRO A 337 -1.99 -43.01 -6.83
CA PRO A 337 -0.93 -43.09 -7.82
C PRO A 337 -1.02 -44.44 -8.53
N LYS A 338 -1.45 -44.45 -9.79
CA LYS A 338 -1.32 -45.61 -10.68
C LYS A 338 -0.54 -45.23 -11.93
N GLN A 339 0.61 -45.90 -12.06
CA GLN A 339 1.39 -46.03 -13.27
C GLN A 339 0.51 -46.46 -14.46
N ASN A 340 0.74 -45.79 -15.60
CA ASN A 340 0.44 -46.17 -16.98
C ASN A 340 -1.03 -46.31 -17.44
N GLY A 341 -1.38 -45.56 -18.50
CA GLY A 341 -2.24 -46.09 -19.57
C GLY A 341 -3.39 -45.24 -20.09
N THR A 342 -3.06 -44.16 -20.82
CA THR A 342 -3.68 -43.67 -22.09
C THR A 342 -5.20 -43.44 -22.27
N SER A 343 -5.45 -42.27 -22.89
CA SER A 343 -6.54 -41.81 -23.78
C SER A 343 -7.78 -41.21 -23.10
N ALA A 344 -8.24 -40.00 -23.42
CA ALA A 344 -7.95 -38.99 -24.44
C ALA A 344 -8.51 -37.63 -23.90
N GLU A 345 -8.08 -36.41 -24.22
CA GLU A 345 -7.33 -35.81 -25.31
C GLU A 345 -6.38 -34.74 -24.74
N GLU A 346 -5.32 -34.46 -25.48
CA GLU A 346 -4.18 -33.59 -25.16
C GLU A 346 -4.55 -32.12 -24.91
N GLU A 347 -4.27 -31.61 -23.71
CA GLU A 347 -3.54 -30.35 -23.56
C GLU A 347 -2.38 -30.60 -22.58
N GLY A 348 -1.17 -30.68 -23.15
CA GLY A 348 0.17 -30.69 -22.54
C GLY A 348 0.32 -31.14 -21.09
N ALA A 349 1.15 -32.16 -20.85
CA ALA A 349 1.80 -32.37 -19.55
C ALA A 349 2.24 -31.01 -19.01
N SER A 350 1.53 -30.51 -17.99
CA SER A 350 1.70 -29.14 -17.54
C SER A 350 3.11 -29.03 -16.99
N VAL A 351 3.98 -28.31 -17.70
CA VAL A 351 5.28 -27.94 -17.15
C VAL A 351 4.99 -27.25 -15.82
N PRO A 352 5.53 -27.76 -14.69
CA PRO A 352 5.29 -27.17 -13.38
C PRO A 352 5.69 -25.70 -13.44
N PHE A 353 4.93 -24.87 -12.73
CA PHE A 353 5.35 -23.50 -12.51
C PHE A 353 6.59 -23.54 -11.64
N MET A 354 7.69 -23.01 -12.16
CA MET A 354 8.89 -22.85 -11.36
C MET A 354 8.59 -21.86 -10.23
N GLN A 355 9.31 -22.04 -9.11
CA GLN A 355 9.35 -21.04 -8.06
C GLN A 355 9.76 -19.67 -8.64
N PRO A 356 9.33 -18.55 -8.04
CA PRO A 356 9.80 -17.24 -8.46
C PRO A 356 11.32 -17.12 -8.30
N THR A 357 11.99 -16.57 -9.30
CA THR A 357 13.43 -16.33 -9.27
C THR A 357 13.81 -15.30 -8.21
N THR A 358 15.05 -15.36 -7.72
CA THR A 358 15.56 -14.42 -6.70
C THR A 358 15.44 -12.96 -7.14
N ARG A 359 15.60 -12.68 -8.44
CA ARG A 359 15.33 -11.36 -9.04
C ARG A 359 13.86 -10.95 -8.91
N GLN A 360 12.92 -11.84 -9.22
CA GLN A 360 11.47 -11.54 -9.10
C GLN A 360 11.12 -11.15 -7.66
N VAL A 361 11.69 -11.89 -6.69
CA VAL A 361 11.47 -11.69 -5.26
C VAL A 361 12.07 -10.35 -4.79
N ARG A 362 13.33 -10.05 -5.14
CA ARG A 362 13.97 -8.77 -4.79
C ARG A 362 13.22 -7.58 -5.39
N ARG A 363 12.79 -7.67 -6.66
CA ARG A 363 11.96 -6.63 -7.28
C ARG A 363 10.66 -6.43 -6.52
N ALA A 364 9.94 -7.50 -6.21
CA ALA A 364 8.71 -7.42 -5.44
C ALA A 364 8.93 -6.83 -4.04
N ALA A 365 10.00 -7.26 -3.34
CA ALA A 365 10.41 -6.72 -2.04
C ALA A 365 10.65 -5.21 -2.08
N ARG A 366 11.40 -4.72 -3.07
CA ARG A 366 11.68 -3.30 -3.27
C ARG A 366 10.42 -2.48 -3.52
N VAL A 367 9.54 -2.97 -4.38
CA VAL A 367 8.26 -2.31 -4.64
C VAL A 367 7.40 -2.30 -3.37
N LEU A 368 7.34 -3.40 -2.63
CA LEU A 368 6.62 -3.45 -1.35
C LEU A 368 7.22 -2.52 -0.31
N ARG A 369 8.55 -2.39 -0.22
CA ARG A 369 9.22 -1.45 0.68
C ARG A 369 8.73 -0.03 0.43
N THR A 370 8.70 0.41 -0.83
CA THR A 370 8.14 1.74 -1.17
C THR A 370 6.65 1.86 -0.86
N CYS A 371 5.89 0.77 -1.01
CA CYS A 371 4.46 0.73 -0.70
C CYS A 371 4.20 0.89 0.80
N TRP A 372 4.94 0.17 1.64
CA TRP A 372 4.81 0.17 3.09
C TRP A 372 5.23 1.48 3.74
N LEU A 373 6.26 2.12 3.17
CA LEU A 373 6.77 3.40 3.66
C LEU A 373 6.11 4.61 2.97
N ASP A 374 5.11 4.39 2.11
CA ASP A 374 4.46 5.44 1.32
C ASP A 374 5.47 6.35 0.60
N GLY A 375 6.56 5.76 0.08
CA GLY A 375 7.65 6.47 -0.60
C GLY A 375 8.54 7.36 0.28
N GLU A 376 8.47 7.24 1.61
CA GLU A 376 9.41 7.87 2.55
C GLU A 376 10.62 6.95 2.83
N TYR A 377 11.81 7.53 2.92
CA TYR A 377 13.01 6.78 3.27
C TYR A 377 13.16 6.68 4.78
N HIS A 378 13.30 5.44 5.26
CA HIS A 378 13.74 5.14 6.62
C HIS A 378 14.91 4.15 6.54
N CYS A 379 15.96 4.42 7.31
CA CYS A 379 17.11 3.53 7.45
C CYS A 379 16.66 2.24 8.15
N GLU A 380 16.91 1.10 7.53
CA GLU A 380 16.58 -0.22 8.08
C GLU A 380 17.76 -0.88 8.81
N VAL A 381 18.90 -0.18 8.90
CA VAL A 381 20.10 -0.71 9.56
C VAL A 381 19.97 -0.57 11.06
N ASP A 382 20.12 -1.69 11.76
CA ASP A 382 20.14 -1.73 13.20
C ASP A 382 21.58 -1.52 13.73
N PRO A 383 21.86 -0.44 14.47
CA PRO A 383 23.17 -0.26 15.09
C PRO A 383 23.48 -1.33 16.15
N GLU A 384 22.46 -1.93 16.76
CA GLU A 384 22.61 -2.97 17.80
C GLU A 384 23.26 -4.26 17.24
N GLU A 385 23.20 -4.48 15.93
CA GLU A 385 23.92 -5.59 15.27
C GLU A 385 25.45 -5.40 15.27
N PHE A 386 25.93 -4.17 15.50
CA PHE A 386 27.35 -3.81 15.38
C PHE A 386 28.01 -3.44 16.70
N TYR A 387 27.26 -2.90 17.66
CA TYR A 387 27.81 -2.38 18.92
C TYR A 387 27.55 -3.35 20.08
N THR A 388 28.60 -3.69 20.84
CA THR A 388 28.45 -4.47 22.08
C THR A 388 28.07 -3.56 23.26
N GLU A 389 27.49 -4.14 24.32
CA GLU A 389 27.18 -3.41 25.56
C GLU A 389 28.44 -2.70 26.12
N GLU A 390 29.59 -3.38 26.10
CA GLU A 390 30.89 -2.82 26.52
C GLU A 390 31.30 -1.60 25.69
N MET A 391 31.10 -1.60 24.37
CA MET A 391 31.40 -0.44 23.52
C MET A 391 30.50 0.76 23.85
N ILE A 392 29.22 0.51 24.15
CA ILE A 392 28.25 1.56 24.46
C ILE A 392 28.59 2.19 25.83
N GLU A 393 28.95 1.37 26.81
CA GLU A 393 29.35 1.84 28.14
C GLU A 393 30.64 2.65 28.10
N GLU A 394 31.64 2.23 27.32
CA GLU A 394 32.91 2.95 27.19
C GLU A 394 32.73 4.29 26.45
N ASP A 395 31.95 4.33 25.36
CA ASP A 395 31.63 5.58 24.64
C ASP A 395 30.87 6.56 25.55
N ALA A 396 29.94 6.05 26.36
CA ALA A 396 29.24 6.85 27.35
C ALA A 396 30.20 7.39 28.43
N ALA A 397 31.10 6.56 28.97
CA ALA A 397 32.09 6.97 29.97
C ALA A 397 33.05 8.03 29.42
N ARG A 398 33.50 7.90 28.16
CA ARG A 398 34.33 8.91 27.48
C ARG A 398 33.57 10.22 27.25
N ALA A 399 32.33 10.13 26.80
CA ALA A 399 31.46 11.30 26.64
C ALA A 399 31.14 12.01 27.96
N GLU A 400 31.24 11.32 29.10
CA GLU A 400 31.15 11.91 30.44
C GLU A 400 32.48 12.48 30.94
N ALA A 401 33.61 11.81 30.67
CA ALA A 401 34.96 12.30 31.01
C ALA A 401 35.32 13.59 30.26
N ASP A 402 34.89 13.72 29.00
CA ASP A 402 35.07 14.93 28.18
C ASP A 402 34.21 16.13 28.64
N ARG A 403 33.31 15.94 29.62
CA ARG A 403 32.56 17.02 30.29
C ARG A 403 33.40 17.62 31.42
N GLU A 404 34.55 18.20 31.12
CA GLU A 404 35.28 19.01 32.10
C GLU A 404 34.50 20.27 32.52
N GLU A 405 34.69 20.64 33.79
CA GLU A 405 33.93 21.60 34.60
C GLU A 405 33.64 22.95 33.90
N GLY A 406 32.36 23.20 33.59
CA GLY A 406 31.80 24.57 33.64
C GLY A 406 31.27 25.21 32.37
N GLU A 407 31.34 24.58 31.19
CA GLU A 407 30.70 25.13 29.98
C GLU A 407 29.66 24.16 29.40
N PRO A 408 28.42 24.61 29.11
CA PRO A 408 27.42 23.81 28.43
C PRO A 408 27.81 23.72 26.95
N ARG A 409 28.75 22.84 26.61
CA ARG A 409 28.99 22.48 25.20
C ARG A 409 27.75 21.74 24.71
N GLN A 410 27.12 22.27 23.67
CA GLN A 410 26.11 21.52 22.91
C GLN A 410 26.71 20.15 22.58
N LYS A 411 25.97 19.06 22.87
CA LYS A 411 26.35 17.70 22.44
C LYS A 411 26.49 17.72 20.91
N LEU A 412 27.70 17.96 20.41
CA LEU A 412 27.98 18.16 18.99
C LEU A 412 28.22 16.83 18.26
N ILE A 413 28.49 15.75 19.01
CA ILE A 413 28.72 14.41 18.49
C ILE A 413 27.70 13.48 19.18
N PRO A 414 26.83 12.78 18.44
CA PRO A 414 25.94 11.76 18.99
C PRO A 414 26.76 10.61 19.59
N THR A 415 26.40 10.18 20.79
CA THR A 415 26.94 8.95 21.39
C THR A 415 26.39 7.71 20.68
N LEU A 416 27.01 6.55 20.87
CA LEU A 416 26.46 5.26 20.39
C LEU A 416 25.05 5.01 20.91
N ALA A 417 24.80 5.35 22.19
CA ALA A 417 23.47 5.25 22.79
C ALA A 417 22.45 6.17 22.09
N ASP A 418 22.86 7.39 21.71
CA ASP A 418 21.99 8.30 20.94
C ASP A 418 21.69 7.75 19.53
N GLU A 419 22.64 7.04 18.89
CA GLU A 419 22.44 6.37 17.59
C GLU A 419 21.46 5.20 17.69
N VAL A 420 21.59 4.37 18.73
CA VAL A 420 20.66 3.26 19.02
C VAL A 420 19.26 3.79 19.32
N GLU A 421 19.14 4.84 20.15
CA GLU A 421 17.84 5.46 20.44
C GLU A 421 17.19 6.08 19.18
N ALA A 422 18.00 6.71 18.31
CA ALA A 422 17.52 7.24 17.04
C ALA A 422 17.03 6.13 16.10
N ALA A 423 17.76 5.03 15.99
CA ALA A 423 17.35 3.86 15.20
C ALA A 423 16.05 3.25 15.75
N ALA A 424 15.91 3.12 17.07
CA ALA A 424 14.68 2.64 17.70
C ALA A 424 13.46 3.51 17.37
N LYS A 425 13.61 4.85 17.39
CA LYS A 425 12.55 5.79 16.96
C LYS A 425 12.19 5.64 15.49
N VAL A 426 13.18 5.37 14.63
CA VAL A 426 12.93 5.09 13.21
C VAL A 426 12.16 3.78 13.04
N ARG A 427 12.51 2.72 13.78
CA ARG A 427 11.76 1.45 13.78
C ARG A 427 10.30 1.66 14.19
N GLU A 428 10.06 2.37 15.29
CA GLU A 428 8.69 2.74 15.74
C GLU A 428 7.93 3.47 14.63
N ARG A 429 8.57 4.45 13.98
CA ARG A 429 7.97 5.19 12.87
C ARG A 429 7.63 4.30 11.66
N VAL A 430 8.51 3.37 11.31
CA VAL A 430 8.27 2.41 10.22
C VAL A 430 7.07 1.53 10.53
N GLU A 431 6.94 1.04 11.76
CA GLU A 431 5.79 0.25 12.20
C GLU A 431 4.50 1.07 12.18
N GLU A 432 4.52 2.33 12.64
CA GLU A 432 3.38 3.24 12.51
C GLU A 432 2.93 3.38 11.06
N LEU A 433 3.86 3.60 10.13
CA LEU A 433 3.54 3.75 8.71
C LEU A 433 2.95 2.48 8.11
N ARG A 434 3.53 1.31 8.40
CA ARG A 434 2.98 0.01 8.00
C ARG A 434 1.54 -0.15 8.50
N ASN A 435 1.30 0.12 9.77
CA ASN A 435 -0.03 0.06 10.38
C ASN A 435 -1.03 1.02 9.72
N VAL A 436 -0.60 2.23 9.36
CA VAL A 436 -1.43 3.21 8.63
C VAL A 436 -1.79 2.68 7.24
N VAL A 437 -0.83 2.13 6.50
CA VAL A 437 -1.07 1.54 5.17
C VAL A 437 -2.05 0.36 5.29
N GLU A 438 -1.80 -0.58 6.20
CA GLU A 438 -2.68 -1.74 6.42
C GLU A 438 -4.11 -1.30 6.75
N THR A 439 -4.25 -0.40 7.71
CA THR A 439 -5.57 0.09 8.16
C THR A 439 -6.32 0.78 7.02
N GLN A 440 -5.64 1.64 6.25
CA GLN A 440 -6.29 2.34 5.14
C GLN A 440 -6.63 1.40 3.98
N VAL A 441 -5.79 0.41 3.67
CA VAL A 441 -6.09 -0.61 2.67
C VAL A 441 -7.29 -1.46 3.11
N LYS A 442 -7.33 -1.92 4.37
CA LYS A 442 -8.46 -2.69 4.93
C LYS A 442 -9.76 -1.90 4.92
N GLN A 443 -9.73 -0.60 5.25
CA GLN A 443 -10.93 0.24 5.33
C GLN A 443 -11.42 0.76 3.98
N ARG A 444 -10.52 1.17 3.08
CA ARG A 444 -10.87 1.85 1.82
C ARG A 444 -10.72 0.96 0.59
N GLY A 445 -9.78 0.01 0.62
CA GLY A 445 -9.52 -0.95 -0.45
C GLY A 445 -10.32 -2.25 -0.33
N GLY A 446 -10.81 -2.55 0.88
CA GLY A 446 -11.57 -3.76 1.19
C GLY A 446 -10.70 -4.97 1.51
N THR A 447 -11.35 -6.02 1.99
CA THR A 447 -10.76 -7.21 2.61
C THR A 447 -9.95 -8.01 1.59
N VAL A 448 -10.44 -8.10 0.34
CA VAL A 448 -9.72 -8.80 -0.73
C VAL A 448 -8.40 -8.11 -1.06
N MET A 449 -8.41 -6.77 -1.16
CA MET A 449 -7.19 -6.01 -1.42
C MET A 449 -6.19 -6.15 -0.27
N TYR A 450 -6.68 -6.08 0.97
CA TYR A 450 -5.86 -6.30 2.17
C TYR A 450 -5.24 -7.70 2.19
N ALA A 451 -6.03 -8.73 1.89
CA ALA A 451 -5.54 -10.12 1.83
C ALA A 451 -4.47 -10.31 0.74
N LEU A 452 -4.63 -9.69 -0.43
CA LEU A 452 -3.61 -9.74 -1.49
C LEU A 452 -2.32 -9.02 -1.09
N LEU A 453 -2.41 -7.86 -0.42
CA LEU A 453 -1.23 -7.16 0.11
C LEU A 453 -0.47 -8.04 1.11
N ARG A 454 -1.19 -8.62 2.07
CA ARG A 454 -0.64 -9.55 3.07
C ARG A 454 -0.01 -10.79 2.43
N PHE A 455 -0.69 -11.40 1.47
CA PHE A 455 -0.19 -12.58 0.76
C PHE A 455 1.12 -12.29 0.03
N VAL A 456 1.19 -11.19 -0.73
CA VAL A 456 2.40 -10.83 -1.46
C VAL A 456 3.55 -10.53 -0.49
N SER A 457 3.28 -9.82 0.61
CA SER A 457 4.28 -9.53 1.64
C SER A 457 4.81 -10.81 2.29
N ALA A 458 3.93 -11.73 2.68
CA ALA A 458 4.31 -12.98 3.31
C ALA A 458 5.04 -13.93 2.33
N ALA A 459 4.63 -13.96 1.07
CA ALA A 459 5.31 -14.74 0.02
C ALA A 459 6.76 -14.28 -0.19
N VAL A 460 6.98 -12.97 -0.26
CA VAL A 460 8.32 -12.38 -0.40
C VAL A 460 9.15 -12.65 0.85
N ALA A 461 8.61 -12.40 2.04
CA ALA A 461 9.30 -12.63 3.30
C ALA A 461 9.72 -14.10 3.47
N TYR A 462 8.81 -15.04 3.17
CA TYR A 462 9.11 -16.47 3.27
C TYR A 462 10.23 -16.87 2.32
N ARG A 463 10.20 -16.37 1.08
CA ARG A 463 11.27 -16.66 0.13
C ARG A 463 12.62 -16.07 0.56
N GLN A 464 12.65 -14.81 1.01
CA GLN A 464 13.88 -14.17 1.46
C GLN A 464 14.47 -14.87 2.69
N ALA A 465 13.64 -15.23 3.68
CA ALA A 465 14.08 -15.95 4.86
C ALA A 465 14.65 -17.33 4.50
N ARG A 466 14.00 -18.02 3.57
CA ARG A 466 14.48 -19.31 3.05
C ARG A 466 15.82 -19.18 2.34
N ASP A 467 15.97 -18.20 1.45
CA ASP A 467 17.23 -18.00 0.72
C ASP A 467 18.37 -17.61 1.68
N ALA A 468 18.08 -16.84 2.74
CA ALA A 468 19.06 -16.51 3.79
C ALA A 468 19.53 -17.74 4.59
N VAL A 469 18.63 -18.68 4.90
CA VAL A 469 19.00 -19.95 5.56
C VAL A 469 19.81 -20.84 4.63
N VAL A 470 19.42 -20.96 3.36
CA VAL A 470 20.17 -21.75 2.37
C VAL A 470 21.58 -21.21 2.20
N GLN A 471 21.73 -19.89 2.05
CA GLN A 471 23.03 -19.25 1.94
C GLN A 471 23.89 -19.52 3.18
N GLN A 472 23.33 -19.40 4.38
CA GLN A 472 24.07 -19.67 5.61
C GLN A 472 24.50 -21.15 5.71
N ARG A 473 23.65 -22.09 5.33
CA ARG A 473 24.00 -23.52 5.30
C ARG A 473 25.14 -23.80 4.32
N GLN A 474 25.12 -23.16 3.15
CA GLN A 474 26.21 -23.25 2.17
C GLN A 474 27.53 -22.68 2.73
N GLU A 475 27.49 -21.51 3.38
CA GLU A 475 28.64 -20.88 4.04
C GLU A 475 29.22 -21.77 5.16
N MET A 476 28.36 -22.53 5.86
CA MET A 476 28.75 -23.48 6.90
C MET A 476 29.17 -24.86 6.35
N GLY A 477 29.05 -25.11 5.05
CA GLY A 477 29.33 -26.41 4.43
C GLY A 477 28.35 -27.52 4.84
N LEU A 478 27.16 -27.15 5.34
CA LEU A 478 26.10 -28.08 5.71
C LEU A 478 25.31 -28.51 4.47
N PRO A 479 24.78 -29.75 4.45
CA PRO A 479 23.91 -30.19 3.35
C PRO A 479 22.66 -29.32 3.30
N VAL A 480 22.32 -28.86 2.09
CA VAL A 480 21.02 -28.23 1.81
C VAL A 480 19.98 -29.33 1.66
N ASP A 481 18.77 -29.12 2.21
CA ASP A 481 17.70 -30.11 2.16
C ASP A 481 17.36 -30.47 0.70
N THR A 482 17.27 -31.77 0.40
CA THR A 482 17.15 -32.31 -0.96
C THR A 482 15.82 -31.99 -1.65
N PHE A 483 14.84 -31.48 -0.92
CA PHE A 483 13.52 -31.11 -1.44
C PHE A 483 13.43 -29.65 -1.89
N ASP A 484 14.42 -28.83 -1.54
CA ASP A 484 14.40 -27.39 -1.83
C ASP A 484 15.20 -27.08 -3.10
N GLU A 485 14.53 -26.50 -4.11
CA GLU A 485 15.19 -25.99 -5.31
C GLU A 485 16.16 -24.86 -4.94
N LEU A 486 17.46 -25.06 -5.10
CA LEU A 486 18.47 -24.06 -4.77
C LEU A 486 18.14 -22.67 -5.35
N PRO A 487 18.50 -21.57 -4.67
CA PRO A 487 18.46 -20.24 -5.26
C PRO A 487 19.16 -20.26 -6.61
N GLU A 488 18.53 -19.70 -7.64
CA GLU A 488 19.10 -19.66 -8.98
C GLU A 488 20.38 -18.81 -9.01
N ASP A 489 21.32 -19.17 -9.89
CA ASP A 489 22.50 -18.35 -10.15
C ASP A 489 22.09 -17.06 -10.86
N GLU A 490 22.20 -15.95 -10.14
CA GLU A 490 21.75 -14.64 -10.62
C GLU A 490 22.62 -14.08 -11.75
N ALA A 491 23.85 -14.59 -11.90
CA ALA A 491 24.76 -14.22 -12.96
C ALA A 491 24.27 -14.70 -14.34
N GLU A 492 23.48 -15.78 -14.37
CA GLU A 492 22.94 -16.34 -15.60
C GLU A 492 21.59 -15.75 -16.01
N ASP A 493 20.96 -14.91 -15.17
CA ASP A 493 19.66 -14.32 -15.48
C ASP A 493 19.80 -13.18 -16.51
N PRO A 494 19.32 -13.36 -17.74
CA PRO A 494 19.51 -12.39 -18.81
C PRO A 494 18.81 -11.06 -18.54
N MET A 495 17.91 -10.97 -17.55
CA MET A 495 17.22 -9.74 -17.21
C MET A 495 17.49 -9.20 -15.79
N ASN A 496 18.58 -9.66 -15.20
CA ASN A 496 19.14 -9.06 -14.00
C ASN A 496 20.12 -7.94 -14.39
N ASP A 497 19.83 -6.69 -14.01
CA ASP A 497 20.73 -5.57 -14.24
C ASP A 497 21.91 -5.55 -13.26
N GLU A 498 21.77 -6.23 -12.11
CA GLU A 498 22.84 -6.36 -11.11
C GLU A 498 23.91 -7.38 -11.52
N ALA A 499 23.59 -8.31 -12.44
CA ALA A 499 24.56 -9.22 -13.03
C ALA A 499 25.53 -8.54 -14.01
N LEU A 500 25.31 -7.26 -14.32
CA LEU A 500 26.16 -6.45 -15.21
C LEU A 500 27.21 -5.63 -14.44
N ILE A 501 27.38 -5.91 -13.15
CA ILE A 501 28.49 -5.42 -12.34
C ILE A 501 29.63 -6.40 -12.52
N ASP A 502 30.79 -5.92 -12.96
CA ASP A 502 32.00 -6.73 -13.08
C ASP A 502 32.47 -7.13 -11.67
N GLU A 503 32.59 -8.44 -11.42
CA GLU A 503 32.98 -9.00 -10.13
C GLU A 503 34.42 -8.61 -9.71
N GLU A 504 35.32 -8.39 -10.67
CA GLU A 504 36.73 -8.08 -10.39
C GLU A 504 36.97 -6.58 -10.16
N THR A 505 36.24 -5.73 -10.90
CA THR A 505 36.45 -4.28 -10.88
C THR A 505 35.39 -3.52 -10.10
N GLY A 506 34.22 -4.13 -9.86
CA GLY A 506 33.05 -3.48 -9.28
C GLY A 506 32.44 -2.41 -10.18
N GLU A 507 32.90 -2.28 -11.43
CA GLU A 507 32.41 -1.30 -12.39
C GLU A 507 31.11 -1.81 -13.06
N LEU A 508 30.14 -0.91 -13.18
CA LEU A 508 28.86 -1.19 -13.84
C LEU A 508 29.04 -1.09 -15.37
N ASP A 509 28.67 -2.13 -16.13
CA ASP A 509 28.51 -2.01 -17.58
C ASP A 509 27.30 -1.13 -17.91
N ALA A 510 27.53 0.18 -17.90
CA ALA A 510 26.49 1.17 -18.16
C ALA A 510 25.81 0.99 -19.52
N ALA A 511 26.54 0.50 -20.53
CA ALA A 511 25.98 0.26 -21.86
C ALA A 511 25.06 -0.98 -21.84
N GLY A 512 25.50 -2.08 -21.21
CA GLY A 512 24.68 -3.27 -21.00
C GLY A 512 23.41 -2.96 -20.21
N VAL A 513 23.53 -2.19 -19.12
CA VAL A 513 22.40 -1.77 -18.29
C VAL A 513 21.41 -0.94 -19.10
N GLN A 514 21.89 0.00 -19.92
CA GLN A 514 21.01 0.81 -20.77
C GLN A 514 20.25 -0.05 -21.79
N VAL A 515 20.93 -0.97 -22.48
CA VAL A 515 20.29 -1.91 -23.42
C VAL A 515 19.25 -2.77 -22.71
N LEU A 516 19.57 -3.25 -21.51
CA LEU A 516 18.65 -4.04 -20.71
C LEU A 516 17.42 -3.23 -20.29
N GLN A 517 17.61 -2.01 -19.80
CA GLN A 517 16.53 -1.09 -19.41
C GLN A 517 15.63 -0.72 -20.60
N GLU A 518 16.16 -0.58 -21.81
CA GLU A 518 15.33 -0.37 -23.02
C GLU A 518 14.46 -1.59 -23.34
N ARG A 519 14.99 -2.79 -23.10
CA ARG A 519 14.28 -4.06 -23.29
C ARG A 519 13.19 -4.26 -22.25
N ILE A 520 13.52 -4.13 -20.97
CA ILE A 520 12.67 -4.54 -19.84
C ILE A 520 11.92 -3.39 -19.18
N GLY A 521 12.35 -2.14 -19.40
CA GLY A 521 11.84 -0.94 -18.74
C GLY A 521 12.54 -0.66 -17.41
N VAL A 522 12.22 0.49 -16.81
CA VAL A 522 12.66 0.88 -15.47
C VAL A 522 11.44 0.94 -14.57
N ASP A 523 11.51 0.26 -13.42
CA ASP A 523 10.51 0.39 -12.37
C ASP A 523 10.93 1.51 -11.41
N THR A 524 10.13 2.56 -11.33
CA THR A 524 10.43 3.77 -10.55
C THR A 524 10.53 3.50 -9.05
N GLU A 525 9.68 2.62 -8.54
CA GLU A 525 9.62 2.22 -7.16
C GLU A 525 10.82 1.31 -6.81
N GLU A 526 11.15 0.38 -7.71
CA GLU A 526 12.37 -0.44 -7.56
C GLU A 526 13.63 0.44 -7.56
N ALA A 527 13.74 1.39 -8.50
CA ALA A 527 14.89 2.28 -8.61
C ALA A 527 15.02 3.21 -7.38
N LEU A 528 13.90 3.69 -6.83
CA LEU A 528 13.88 4.43 -5.57
C LEU A 528 14.37 3.57 -4.41
N ALA A 529 13.88 2.35 -4.27
CA ALA A 529 14.33 1.43 -3.22
C ALA A 529 15.82 1.04 -3.37
N LYS A 530 16.34 0.90 -4.60
CA LYS A 530 17.78 0.68 -4.83
C LYS A 530 18.65 1.82 -4.29
N ILE A 531 18.18 3.07 -4.40
CA ILE A 531 18.86 4.23 -3.78
C ILE A 531 18.85 4.11 -2.25
N TRP A 532 17.73 3.68 -1.67
CA TRP A 532 17.62 3.46 -0.23
C TRP A 532 18.55 2.33 0.25
N GLU A 533 18.60 1.20 -0.46
CA GLU A 533 19.52 0.10 -0.18
C GLU A 533 20.99 0.54 -0.25
N ALA A 534 21.36 1.41 -1.20
CA ALA A 534 22.71 1.97 -1.29
C ALA A 534 23.04 2.93 -0.13
N ARG A 535 22.04 3.63 0.41
CA ARG A 535 22.18 4.42 1.66
C ARG A 535 22.34 3.50 2.87
N ASP A 536 21.49 2.49 3.00
CA ASP A 536 21.58 1.50 4.07
C ASP A 536 22.94 0.77 4.05
N ARG A 537 23.45 0.41 2.86
CA ARG A 537 24.76 -0.24 2.72
C ARG A 537 25.91 0.62 3.25
N ARG A 538 25.96 1.90 2.87
CA ARG A 538 26.99 2.83 3.39
C ARG A 538 26.83 3.05 4.89
N GLN A 539 25.61 3.07 5.40
CA GLN A 539 25.38 3.18 6.83
C GLN A 539 25.88 1.94 7.58
N ARG A 540 25.64 0.73 7.06
CA ARG A 540 26.22 -0.52 7.58
C ARG A 540 27.75 -0.47 7.57
N GLU A 541 28.35 -0.05 6.45
CA GLU A 541 29.81 0.11 6.34
C GLU A 541 30.33 1.10 7.39
N ALA A 542 29.66 2.24 7.57
CA ALA A 542 30.02 3.23 8.59
C ALA A 542 29.95 2.66 10.01
N TYR A 543 28.87 1.96 10.37
CA TYR A 543 28.73 1.31 11.68
C TYR A 543 29.78 0.22 11.89
N SER A 544 30.03 -0.63 10.89
CA SER A 544 31.06 -1.67 10.97
C SER A 544 32.45 -1.09 11.19
N MET A 545 32.81 -0.01 10.46
CA MET A 545 34.11 0.66 10.61
C MET A 545 34.24 1.33 11.98
N LYS A 546 33.16 1.95 12.47
CA LYS A 546 33.11 2.56 13.81
C LYS A 546 33.28 1.50 14.90
N ALA A 547 32.54 0.39 14.81
CA ALA A 547 32.65 -0.75 15.74
C ALA A 547 34.06 -1.35 15.75
N ILE A 548 34.66 -1.60 14.58
CA ILE A 548 36.05 -2.10 14.47
C ILE A 548 37.04 -1.11 15.10
N SER A 549 36.84 0.20 14.91
CA SER A 549 37.72 1.21 15.48
C SER A 549 37.64 1.27 17.01
N LEU A 550 36.45 1.08 17.57
CA LEU A 550 36.22 1.04 19.02
C LEU A 550 36.74 -0.25 19.64
N GLN A 551 36.50 -1.41 19.01
CA GLN A 551 37.06 -2.67 19.48
C GLN A 551 38.60 -2.60 19.58
N ARG A 552 39.27 -2.01 18.58
CA ARG A 552 40.72 -1.80 18.63
C ARG A 552 41.17 -0.89 19.77
N GLN A 553 40.34 0.07 20.17
CA GLN A 553 40.65 0.96 21.29
C GLN A 553 40.45 0.25 22.62
N LEU A 554 39.38 -0.53 22.78
CA LEU A 554 39.14 -1.40 23.94
C LEU A 554 40.30 -2.40 24.14
N ASP A 555 40.69 -3.08 23.07
CA ASP A 555 41.79 -4.04 23.09
C ASP A 555 43.12 -3.37 23.50
N ALA A 556 43.38 -2.14 23.01
CA ALA A 556 44.58 -1.38 23.36
C ALA A 556 44.59 -0.86 24.81
N SER A 557 43.44 -0.44 25.36
CA SER A 557 43.33 -0.04 26.77
C SER A 557 43.45 -1.21 27.74
N GLY A 558 43.07 -2.43 27.31
CA GLY A 558 43.23 -3.64 28.13
C GLY A 558 44.68 -4.11 28.25
N GLU A 559 45.51 -3.90 27.22
CA GLU A 559 46.93 -4.25 27.25
C GLU A 559 47.76 -3.29 28.13
N GLU A 560 47.36 -2.02 28.28
CA GLU A 560 48.06 -1.05 29.16
C GLU A 560 47.82 -1.32 30.66
N GLU A 561 46.72 -1.98 31.05
CA GLU A 561 46.47 -2.38 32.45
C GLU A 561 47.21 -3.66 32.87
N GLU A 562 47.64 -4.52 31.93
CA GLU A 562 48.40 -5.75 32.24
C GLU A 562 49.90 -5.52 32.49
N ASP A 563 50.45 -4.36 32.07
CA ASP A 563 51.88 -4.02 32.22
C ASP A 563 52.21 -3.24 33.52
N GLU A 564 51.22 -2.92 34.37
CA GLU A 564 51.39 -2.19 35.64
C GLU A 564 51.39 -3.07 36.92
N ASP A 565 51.28 -4.41 36.82
CA ASP A 565 51.29 -5.34 37.98
C ASP A 565 52.66 -5.98 38.33
#